data_AF-A0AAD5N1T5-F1
#
_entry.id   AF-A0AAD5N1T5-F1
#
_cell.length_a   1.000
_cell.length_b   1.000
_cell.length_c   1.000
_cell.angle_alpha   90.00
_cell.angle_beta   90.00
_cell.angle_gamma   90.00
#
_symmetry.space_group_name_H-M   'P 1'
#
loop_
_entity.id
_entity.type
_entity.pdbx_description
1 polymer ?
#
loop_
_entity_poly.entity_id
_entity_poly.type
_entity_poly.pdbx_seq_one_letter_code
_entity_poly.pdbx_strand_id
1 'polypeptide(L)'
;MSFGTIRTKRRDTDATTQAGQLFLDHATKLVDVAHLVCEMSSDIEGVRIIRFTANQLKNLAPPVVNAAHLLCARGDSKVSAENMEVFRDIWQDKTRLLTMAIDSIMTLDDFPRCK
;
A
#
# COMPACT_ATOMS: atom_id res chain seq x y z
N MET A 1 42.65 13.59 -17.09
CA MET A 1 41.91 14.79 -17.50
C MET A 1 40.68 14.91 -16.64
N SER A 2 40.63 16.01 -15.91
CA SER A 2 39.48 16.68 -15.31
C SER A 2 38.43 15.84 -14.59
N PHE A 3 38.39 16.04 -13.26
CA PHE A 3 37.18 16.07 -12.47
C PHE A 3 36.14 16.97 -13.16
N GLY A 4 35.41 16.38 -14.10
CA GLY A 4 34.39 17.03 -14.91
C GLY A 4 33.08 17.03 -14.15
N THR A 5 32.92 18.05 -13.32
CA THR A 5 31.66 18.49 -12.71
C THR A 5 30.51 18.48 -13.73
N ILE A 6 29.67 17.43 -13.74
CA ILE A 6 28.36 17.45 -14.39
C ILE A 6 27.30 16.96 -13.39
N ARG A 7 26.94 17.88 -12.48
CA ARG A 7 25.65 18.02 -11.77
C ARG A 7 24.80 16.75 -11.65
N THR A 8 25.16 15.89 -10.71
CA THR A 8 24.27 14.92 -10.06
C THR A 8 23.23 15.65 -9.20
N LYS A 9 22.12 16.16 -9.77
CA LYS A 9 20.94 16.59 -8.99
C LYS A 9 19.67 16.86 -9.83
N ARG A 10 19.29 15.97 -10.76
CA ARG A 10 17.85 15.76 -11.00
C ARG A 10 17.42 14.73 -9.97
N ARG A 11 16.81 15.17 -8.86
CA ARG A 11 15.96 14.29 -8.06
C ARG A 11 14.94 13.72 -9.03
N ASP A 12 14.86 12.40 -9.11
CA ASP A 12 14.06 11.69 -10.12
C ASP A 12 12.57 11.77 -9.75
N THR A 13 12.02 12.98 -9.80
CA THR A 13 10.64 13.30 -9.45
C THR A 13 9.66 12.58 -10.37
N ASP A 14 10.08 12.37 -11.62
CA ASP A 14 9.27 11.70 -12.64
C ASP A 14 9.15 10.21 -12.31
N ALA A 15 10.27 9.55 -11.97
CA ALA A 15 10.28 8.17 -11.49
C ALA A 15 9.45 8.00 -10.20
N THR A 16 9.53 8.96 -9.26
CA THR A 16 8.74 8.95 -8.02
C THR A 16 7.24 9.09 -8.31
N THR A 17 6.87 9.91 -9.28
CA THR A 17 5.47 10.10 -9.70
C THR A 17 4.91 8.86 -10.36
N GLN A 18 5.68 8.24 -11.26
CA GLN A 18 5.28 6.99 -11.89
C GLN A 18 5.14 5.85 -10.87
N ALA A 19 6.10 5.70 -9.96
CA ALA A 19 6.03 4.73 -8.87
C ALA A 19 4.83 4.99 -7.94
N GLY A 20 4.53 6.27 -7.66
CA GLY A 20 3.35 6.67 -6.90
C GLY A 20 2.04 6.26 -7.56
N GLN A 21 1.89 6.46 -8.87
CA GLN A 21 0.71 6.02 -9.63
C GLN A 21 0.56 4.50 -9.61
N LEU A 22 1.63 3.76 -9.88
CA LEU A 22 1.62 2.29 -9.82
C LEU A 22 1.23 1.78 -8.43
N PHE A 23 1.66 2.47 -7.37
CA PHE A 23 1.31 2.14 -6.00
C PHE A 23 -0.19 2.38 -5.71
N LEU A 24 -0.76 3.49 -6.17
CA LEU A 24 -2.20 3.76 -6.04
C LEU A 24 -3.06 2.76 -6.81
N ASP A 25 -2.63 2.39 -8.02
CA ASP A 25 -3.30 1.36 -8.82
C ASP A 25 -3.25 0.00 -8.11
N HIS A 26 -2.09 -0.35 -7.55
CA HIS A 26 -1.93 -1.59 -6.78
C HIS A 26 -2.79 -1.59 -5.52
N ALA A 27 -2.85 -0.48 -4.78
CA ALA A 27 -3.73 -0.32 -3.62
C ALA A 27 -5.21 -0.52 -4.00
N THR A 28 -5.63 0.02 -5.15
CA THR A 28 -7.00 -0.16 -5.66
C THR A 28 -7.29 -1.62 -5.98
N LYS A 29 -6.39 -2.30 -6.71
CA LYS A 29 -6.54 -3.73 -7.03
C LYS A 29 -6.62 -4.60 -5.77
N LEU A 30 -5.83 -4.29 -4.75
CA LEU A 30 -5.87 -5.02 -3.48
C LEU A 30 -7.24 -4.89 -2.79
N VAL A 31 -7.84 -3.70 -2.85
CA VAL A 31 -9.20 -3.46 -2.33
C VAL A 31 -10.25 -4.22 -3.14
N ASP A 32 -10.11 -4.28 -4.46
CA ASP A 32 -11.02 -5.02 -5.33
C ASP A 32 -10.98 -6.53 -5.02
N VAL A 33 -9.79 -7.10 -4.84
CA VAL A 33 -9.62 -8.50 -4.41
C VAL A 33 -10.27 -8.74 -3.05
N ALA A 34 -10.07 -7.83 -2.09
CA ALA A 34 -10.69 -7.93 -0.77
C ALA A 34 -12.23 -7.92 -0.85
N HIS A 35 -12.81 -7.11 -1.75
CA HIS A 35 -14.26 -7.10 -1.98
C HIS A 35 -14.76 -8.40 -2.61
N LEU A 36 -14.03 -8.97 -3.57
CA LEU A 36 -14.39 -10.25 -4.18
C LEU A 36 -14.46 -11.37 -3.14
N VAL A 37 -13.47 -11.45 -2.24
CA VAL A 37 -13.47 -12.40 -1.11
C VAL A 37 -14.70 -12.19 -0.22
N CYS A 38 -15.07 -10.93 0.02
CA CYS A 38 -16.25 -10.62 0.82
C CYS A 38 -17.57 -11.05 0.16
N GLU A 39 -17.67 -11.02 -1.17
CA GLU A 39 -18.87 -11.47 -1.90
C GLU A 39 -19.04 -12.97 -1.89
N MET A 40 -17.94 -13.72 -1.78
CA MET A 40 -17.94 -15.19 -1.76
C MET A 40 -18.16 -15.76 -0.36
N SER A 41 -17.86 -15.00 0.69
CA SER A 41 -17.90 -15.47 2.08
C SER A 41 -19.25 -15.26 2.77
N SER A 42 -19.57 -16.17 3.69
CA SER A 42 -20.72 -16.07 4.60
C SER A 42 -20.35 -15.57 6.01
N ASP A 43 -19.07 -15.34 6.30
CA ASP A 43 -18.63 -14.81 7.59
C ASP A 43 -18.85 -13.30 7.68
N ILE A 44 -19.96 -12.89 8.30
CA ILE A 44 -20.36 -11.50 8.46
C ILE A 44 -19.27 -10.67 9.17
N GLU A 45 -18.60 -11.24 10.17
CA GLU A 45 -17.62 -10.51 10.96
C GLU A 45 -16.28 -10.39 10.22
N GLY A 46 -15.81 -11.48 9.60
CA GLY A 46 -14.66 -11.45 8.70
C GLY A 46 -14.84 -10.45 7.55
N VAL A 47 -16.00 -10.48 6.88
CA VAL A 47 -16.37 -9.53 5.82
C VAL A 47 -16.31 -8.08 6.32
N ARG A 48 -16.82 -7.80 7.52
CA ARG A 48 -16.78 -6.46 8.13
C ARG A 48 -15.34 -6.00 8.35
N ILE A 49 -14.50 -6.86 8.92
CA ILE A 49 -13.09 -6.58 9.21
C ILE A 49 -12.30 -6.33 7.92
N ILE A 50 -12.48 -7.18 6.91
CA ILE A 50 -11.82 -7.06 5.59
C ILE A 50 -12.23 -5.75 4.93
N ARG A 51 -13.53 -5.45 4.83
CA ARG A 51 -14.01 -4.22 4.20
C ARG A 51 -13.52 -2.96 4.93
N PHE A 52 -13.51 -2.98 6.25
CA PHE A 52 -12.97 -1.88 7.05
C PHE A 52 -11.47 -1.67 6.81
N THR A 53 -10.69 -2.75 6.81
CA THR A 53 -9.23 -2.70 6.62
C THR A 53 -8.85 -2.31 5.19
N ALA A 54 -9.56 -2.82 4.19
CA ALA A 54 -9.41 -2.43 2.79
C ALA A 54 -9.68 -0.93 2.58
N ASN A 55 -10.75 -0.39 3.18
CA ASN A 55 -11.05 1.04 3.11
C ASN A 55 -9.96 1.89 3.79
N GLN A 56 -9.39 1.43 4.91
CA GLN A 56 -8.26 2.11 5.54
C GLN A 56 -7.01 2.11 4.64
N LEU A 57 -6.70 1.01 3.96
CA LEU A 57 -5.61 0.95 2.99
C LEU A 57 -5.83 1.93 1.84
N LYS A 58 -7.04 1.96 1.27
CA LYS A 58 -7.40 2.92 0.21
C LYS A 58 -7.14 4.37 0.62
N ASN A 59 -7.53 4.73 1.85
CA ASN A 59 -7.37 6.10 2.36
C ASN A 59 -5.92 6.41 2.78
N LEU A 60 -5.13 5.39 3.10
CA LEU A 60 -3.72 5.53 3.47
C LEU A 60 -2.79 5.64 2.25
N ALA A 61 -3.18 5.08 1.10
CA ALA A 61 -2.32 5.06 -0.07
C ALA A 61 -1.89 6.45 -0.57
N PRO A 62 -2.79 7.46 -0.69
CA PRO A 62 -2.38 8.81 -1.10
C PRO A 62 -1.42 9.51 -0.12
N PRO A 63 -1.61 9.46 1.22
CA PRO A 63 -0.62 9.94 2.19
C PRO A 63 0.77 9.31 2.05
N VAL A 64 0.85 8.00 1.78
CA VAL A 64 2.14 7.30 1.57
C VAL A 64 2.86 7.85 0.34
N VAL A 65 2.14 8.02 -0.78
CA VAL A 65 2.69 8.59 -2.01
C VAL A 65 3.12 10.04 -1.79
N ASN A 66 2.32 10.83 -1.06
CA ASN A 66 2.69 12.20 -0.70
C ASN A 66 3.95 12.25 0.17
N ALA A 67 4.11 11.34 1.13
CA ALA A 67 5.31 11.24 1.95
C ALA A 67 6.56 10.91 1.10
N ALA A 68 6.42 10.02 0.11
CA ALA A 68 7.49 9.70 -0.84
C ALA A 68 7.84 10.91 -1.71
N HIS A 69 6.85 11.65 -2.20
CA HIS A 69 7.07 12.90 -2.94
C HIS A 69 7.77 13.97 -2.09
N LEU A 70 7.36 14.14 -0.83
CA LEU A 70 7.97 15.09 0.10
C LEU A 70 9.43 14.72 0.38
N LEU A 71 9.72 13.42 0.57
CA LEU A 71 11.08 12.93 0.74
C LEU A 71 11.91 13.18 -0.52
N CYS A 72 11.40 12.87 -1.71
CA CYS A 72 12.11 13.17 -2.96
C CYS A 72 12.34 14.67 -3.14
N ALA A 73 11.37 15.52 -2.82
CA ALA A 73 11.50 16.98 -2.89
C ALA A 73 12.45 17.55 -1.82
N ARG A 74 12.62 16.87 -0.68
CA ARG A 74 13.42 17.30 0.47
C ARG A 74 14.38 16.20 0.94
N GLY A 75 15.12 15.60 0.00
CA GLY A 75 15.92 14.38 0.23
C GLY A 75 17.00 14.44 1.33
N ASP A 76 17.31 15.63 1.85
CA ASP A 76 18.30 15.82 2.93
C ASP A 76 17.64 16.05 4.30
N SER A 77 16.30 16.00 4.38
CA SER A 77 15.52 16.28 5.59
C SER A 77 15.24 15.02 6.39
N LYS A 78 15.81 14.94 7.60
CA LYS A 78 15.53 13.86 8.57
C LYS A 78 14.03 13.70 8.85
N VAL A 79 13.31 14.82 8.98
CA VAL A 79 11.85 14.83 9.21
C VAL A 79 11.10 14.19 8.05
N SER A 80 11.55 14.40 6.81
CA SER A 80 10.91 13.82 5.63
C SER A 80 11.19 12.32 5.51
N ALA A 81 12.36 11.87 5.95
CA ALA A 81 12.70 10.44 6.02
C ALA A 81 11.89 9.72 7.10
N GLU A 82 11.82 10.28 8.32
CA GLU A 82 11.00 9.76 9.41
C GLU A 82 9.51 9.72 9.04
N ASN A 83 9.00 10.76 8.39
CA ASN A 83 7.62 10.78 7.89
C ASN A 83 7.35 9.64 6.90
N MET A 84 8.25 9.40 5.95
CA MET A 84 8.11 8.29 5.01
C MET A 84 8.18 6.92 5.70
N GLU A 85 9.05 6.77 6.68
CA GLU A 85 9.18 5.55 7.50
C GLU A 85 7.89 5.25 8.28
N VAL A 86 7.31 6.24 8.95
CA VAL A 86 6.03 6.07 9.66
C VAL A 86 4.92 5.61 8.71
N PHE A 87 4.78 6.25 7.55
CA PHE A 87 3.76 5.86 6.58
C PHE A 87 4.00 4.46 5.98
N ARG A 88 5.25 4.10 5.76
CA ARG A 88 5.65 2.76 5.30
C ARG A 88 5.26 1.69 6.32
N ASP A 89 5.51 1.93 7.61
CA ASP A 89 5.24 0.96 8.66
C ASP A 89 3.73 0.76 8.86
N ILE A 90 2.95 1.86 8.90
CA ILE A 90 1.48 1.79 8.96
C ILE A 90 0.92 1.05 7.73
N TRP A 91 1.45 1.30 6.54
CA TRP A 91 1.02 0.61 5.32
C TRP A 91 1.26 -0.90 5.40
N GLN A 92 2.46 -1.31 5.82
CA GLN A 92 2.81 -2.72 5.98
C GLN A 92 1.92 -3.41 7.01
N ASP A 93 1.69 -2.78 8.16
CA ASP A 93 0.82 -3.30 9.20
C ASP A 93 -0.60 -3.53 8.70
N LYS A 94 -1.19 -2.54 8.00
CA LYS A 94 -2.55 -2.69 7.45
C LYS A 94 -2.63 -3.73 6.33
N THR A 95 -1.59 -3.82 5.49
CA THR A 95 -1.52 -4.85 4.43
C THR A 95 -1.48 -6.24 5.06
N ARG A 96 -0.65 -6.42 6.09
CA ARG A 96 -0.55 -7.68 6.83
C ARG A 96 -1.88 -8.06 7.50
N LEU A 97 -2.55 -7.11 8.16
CA LEU A 97 -3.86 -7.34 8.77
C LEU A 97 -4.91 -7.77 7.72
N LEU A 98 -4.93 -7.12 6.56
CA LEU A 98 -5.83 -7.49 5.48
C LEU A 98 -5.56 -8.91 4.97
N THR A 99 -4.29 -9.27 4.73
CA THR A 99 -3.91 -10.61 4.30
C THR A 99 -4.31 -11.67 5.31
N MET A 100 -4.01 -11.44 6.60
CA MET A 100 -4.41 -12.38 7.67
C MET A 100 -5.94 -12.56 7.76
N ALA A 101 -6.70 -11.48 7.57
CA ALA A 101 -8.16 -11.55 7.57
C ALA A 101 -8.70 -12.30 6.34
N ILE A 102 -8.11 -12.07 5.16
CA ILE A 102 -8.45 -12.81 3.92
C ILE A 102 -8.12 -14.30 4.08
N ASP A 103 -6.92 -14.63 4.57
CA ASP A 103 -6.48 -16.01 4.77
C ASP A 103 -7.40 -16.76 5.74
N SER A 104 -7.87 -16.09 6.80
CA SER A 104 -8.81 -16.67 7.77
C SER A 104 -10.17 -17.02 7.15
N ILE A 105 -10.59 -16.33 6.11
CA ILE A 105 -11.84 -16.62 5.41
C ILE A 105 -11.62 -17.66 4.30
N MET A 106 -10.55 -17.53 3.52
CA MET A 106 -10.21 -18.47 2.44
C MET A 106 -9.96 -19.88 2.96
N THR A 107 -9.32 -20.01 4.13
CA THR A 107 -9.11 -21.33 4.77
C THR A 107 -10.40 -22.03 5.20
N LEU A 108 -11.53 -21.31 5.32
CA LEU A 108 -12.85 -21.89 5.64
C LEU A 108 -13.68 -22.21 4.39
N ASP A 109 -13.64 -21.36 3.36
CA ASP A 109 -14.41 -21.55 2.12
C ASP A 109 -13.74 -22.51 1.10
N ASP A 110 -12.43 -22.81 1.26
CA ASP A 110 -11.73 -23.82 0.46
C ASP A 110 -11.91 -25.27 0.96
N PHE A 111 -12.74 -25.52 1.99
CA PHE A 111 -13.26 -26.87 2.24
C PHE A 111 -14.37 -27.11 1.21
N PRO A 112 -14.11 -27.90 0.16
CA PRO A 112 -14.98 -27.96 -1.00
C PRO A 112 -16.41 -28.25 -0.58
N ARG A 113 -17.35 -27.46 -1.09
CA ARG A 113 -18.75 -27.87 -1.25
C ARG A 113 -18.77 -29.10 -2.16
N CYS A 114 -18.43 -30.25 -1.58
CA CYS A 114 -18.66 -31.56 -2.13
C CYS A 114 -20.00 -32.04 -1.57
N LYS A 115 -21.09 -31.57 -2.17
CA LYS A 115 -22.40 -32.23 -2.19
C LYS A 115 -23.08 -31.96 -3.52
#